data_AF-K1S9J8-F1
#
_entry.id   AF-K1S9J8-F1
#
_cell.length_a   1.000
_cell.length_b   1.000
_cell.length_c   1.000
_cell.angle_alpha   90.00
_cell.angle_beta   90.00
_cell.angle_gamma   90.00
#
_symmetry.space_group_name_H-M   'P 1'
#
loop_
_entity.id
_entity.type
_entity.pdbx_description
1 polymer ?
#
loop_
_entity_poly.entity_id
_entity_poly.type
_entity_poly.pdbx_seq_one_letter_code
_entity_poly.pdbx_strand_id
1 'polypeptide(L)'
;MYLPYIEALNKQLDITNSLVDADIVLIIGAWTWQGAQIAKKAKQMDIPYIVCPLGDISERNCKNPYLKRSLQQSMYQKAMYAKANLIVATTPMEKNYLEKKGWNKRIALIRYAGYSHLTNTEAMMQNWQETDEETLAVFEQQKAEAIAAQTKQAIIAQIMQIKSRMPHQNIPQKYLDDLHTLLYADDYDEDA
;
A
#
# COMPACT_ATOMS: atom_id res chain seq x y z
N MET A 1 7.79 3.15 22.39
CA MET A 1 6.60 4.00 22.19
C MET A 1 5.65 3.43 21.13
N TYR A 2 6.16 2.83 20.04
CA TYR A 2 5.32 2.21 18.99
C TYR A 2 4.85 0.77 19.29
N LEU A 3 5.37 0.14 20.34
CA LEU A 3 5.08 -1.27 20.67
C LEU A 3 3.59 -1.61 20.76
N PRO A 4 2.73 -0.83 21.46
CA PRO A 4 1.31 -1.17 21.55
C PRO A 4 0.58 -1.06 20.20
N TYR A 5 1.05 -0.19 19.30
CA TYR A 5 0.53 -0.06 17.95
C TYR A 5 0.87 -1.27 17.09
N ILE A 6 2.15 -1.65 17.13
CA ILE A 6 2.65 -2.82 16.39
C ILE A 6 1.99 -4.09 16.94
N GLU A 7 1.82 -4.22 18.25
CA GLU A 7 1.12 -5.35 18.87
C GLU A 7 -0.37 -5.41 18.47
N ALA A 8 -1.05 -4.26 18.36
CA ALA A 8 -2.43 -4.23 17.90
C ALA A 8 -2.53 -4.69 16.42
N LEU A 9 -1.65 -4.18 15.56
CA LEU A 9 -1.58 -4.58 14.15
C LEU A 9 -1.23 -6.06 13.99
N ASN A 10 -0.24 -6.56 14.73
CA ASN A 10 0.21 -7.96 14.65
C ASN A 10 -0.86 -8.98 15.08
N LYS A 11 -1.87 -8.57 15.84
CA LYS A 11 -2.96 -9.45 16.26
C LYS A 11 -4.03 -9.65 15.19
N GLN A 12 -4.07 -8.79 14.17
CA GLN A 12 -5.14 -8.80 13.18
C GLN A 12 -4.64 -8.91 11.74
N LEU A 13 -3.45 -8.39 11.45
CA LEU A 13 -2.82 -8.55 10.15
C LEU A 13 -2.13 -9.91 10.07
N ASP A 14 -2.31 -10.60 8.95
CA ASP A 14 -1.49 -11.76 8.62
C ASP A 14 -0.09 -11.28 8.22
N ILE A 15 0.93 -11.69 8.97
CA ILE A 15 2.31 -11.22 8.79
C ILE A 15 3.11 -12.32 8.13
N THR A 16 3.52 -12.06 6.89
CA THR A 16 4.49 -12.89 6.19
C THR A 16 5.93 -12.46 6.46
N ASN A 17 6.83 -13.44 6.52
CA ASN A 17 8.28 -13.21 6.58
C ASN A 17 8.89 -12.95 5.20
N SER A 18 8.14 -13.16 4.13
CA SER A 18 8.58 -13.06 2.75
C SER A 18 7.82 -11.95 2.03
N LEU A 19 8.56 -11.07 1.36
CA LEU A 19 7.97 -10.00 0.57
C LEU A 19 7.15 -10.54 -0.61
N VAL A 20 7.46 -11.73 -1.11
CA VAL A 20 6.79 -12.33 -2.27
C VAL A 20 5.33 -12.64 -1.95
N ASP A 21 5.07 -13.06 -0.72
CA ASP A 21 3.75 -13.54 -0.28
C ASP A 21 2.91 -12.39 0.30
N ALA A 22 3.37 -11.14 0.21
CA ALA A 22 2.70 -9.98 0.77
C ALA A 22 1.72 -9.36 -0.23
N ASP A 23 0.48 -9.13 0.21
CA ASP A 23 -0.52 -8.37 -0.56
C ASP A 23 -0.24 -6.87 -0.53
N ILE A 24 0.10 -6.37 0.65
CA ILE A 24 0.48 -4.98 0.93
C ILE A 24 1.68 -5.00 1.85
N VAL A 25 2.59 -4.04 1.66
CA VAL A 25 3.70 -3.80 2.59
C VAL A 25 3.42 -2.58 3.46
N LEU A 26 3.36 -2.79 4.78
CA LEU A 26 3.28 -1.69 5.74
C LEU A 26 4.68 -1.32 6.26
N ILE A 27 5.09 -0.07 6.02
CA ILE A 27 6.36 0.48 6.52
C ILE A 27 6.06 1.42 7.68
N ILE A 28 6.50 1.01 8.87
CA ILE A 28 6.31 1.79 10.10
C ILE A 28 7.57 2.61 10.41
N GLY A 29 7.35 3.88 10.76
CA GLY A 29 8.37 4.85 11.10
C GLY A 29 8.99 5.54 9.87
N ALA A 30 10.00 6.37 10.14
CA ALA A 30 10.74 7.08 9.10
C ALA A 30 12.25 7.01 9.32
N TRP A 31 13.00 7.56 8.38
CA TRP A 31 14.45 7.75 8.47
C TRP A 31 15.27 6.45 8.48
N THR A 32 14.73 5.34 7.99
CA THR A 32 15.44 4.06 7.89
C THR A 32 15.80 3.74 6.44
N TRP A 33 17.06 3.37 6.20
CA TRP A 33 17.50 2.90 4.88
C TRP A 33 16.83 1.57 4.51
N GLN A 34 16.66 0.69 5.50
CA GLN A 34 15.99 -0.60 5.34
C GLN A 34 14.54 -0.43 4.85
N GLY A 35 13.78 0.50 5.44
CA GLY A 35 12.41 0.80 4.99
C GLY A 35 12.39 1.25 3.53
N ALA A 36 13.33 2.11 3.13
CA ALA A 36 13.42 2.54 1.73
C ALA A 36 13.85 1.42 0.76
N GLN A 37 14.72 0.50 1.19
CA GLN A 37 15.08 -0.67 0.39
C GLN A 37 13.88 -1.60 0.20
N ILE A 38 13.10 -1.83 1.27
CA ILE A 38 11.87 -2.63 1.21
C ILE A 38 10.84 -1.96 0.29
N ALA A 39 10.60 -0.66 0.44
CA ALA A 39 9.70 0.09 -0.46
C ALA A 39 10.11 -0.01 -1.93
N LYS A 40 11.43 0.09 -2.20
CA LYS A 40 11.96 -0.07 -3.55
C LYS A 40 11.71 -1.47 -4.10
N LYS A 41 11.96 -2.52 -3.30
CA LYS A 41 11.71 -3.91 -3.70
C LYS A 41 10.22 -4.20 -3.91
N ALA A 42 9.36 -3.74 -3.00
CA ALA A 42 7.91 -3.86 -3.13
C ALA A 42 7.44 -3.29 -4.46
N LYS A 43 7.91 -2.08 -4.81
CA LYS A 43 7.57 -1.46 -6.10
C LYS A 43 8.12 -2.22 -7.31
N GLN A 44 9.31 -2.82 -7.21
CA GLN A 44 9.89 -3.65 -8.27
C GLN A 44 9.13 -4.96 -8.48
N MET A 45 8.52 -5.48 -7.41
CA MET A 45 7.70 -6.69 -7.41
C MET A 45 6.22 -6.40 -7.68
N ASP A 46 5.88 -5.15 -7.99
CA ASP A 46 4.51 -4.69 -8.22
C ASP A 46 3.55 -4.93 -7.04
N ILE A 47 4.07 -4.76 -5.81
CA ILE A 47 3.33 -4.84 -4.56
C ILE A 47 3.07 -3.42 -4.03
N PRO A 48 1.82 -3.07 -3.68
CA PRO A 48 1.50 -1.79 -3.08
C PRO A 48 2.11 -1.68 -1.68
N TYR A 49 2.49 -0.46 -1.29
CA TYR A 49 2.98 -0.22 0.07
C TYR A 49 2.42 1.05 0.69
N ILE A 50 2.24 0.96 2.00
CA ILE A 50 1.72 2.00 2.88
C ILE A 50 2.84 2.45 3.81
N VAL A 51 2.94 3.76 4.05
CA VAL A 51 3.93 4.31 4.98
C VAL A 51 3.22 4.99 6.15
N CYS A 52 3.57 4.58 7.37
CA CYS A 52 3.05 5.14 8.62
C CYS A 52 4.20 5.78 9.43
N PRO A 53 4.40 7.11 9.39
CA PRO A 53 5.56 7.76 10.01
C PRO A 53 5.54 7.81 11.53
N LEU A 54 4.36 7.69 12.16
CA LEU A 54 4.18 7.78 13.61
C LEU A 54 4.80 9.04 14.26
N GLY A 55 4.73 10.19 13.58
CA GLY A 55 5.27 11.47 14.05
C GLY A 55 6.74 11.71 13.73
N ASP A 56 7.43 10.76 13.10
CA ASP A 56 8.84 10.91 12.73
C ASP A 56 9.06 11.99 11.67
N ILE A 57 8.06 12.23 10.81
CA ILE A 57 8.03 13.33 9.83
C ILE A 57 7.33 14.53 10.48
N SER A 58 7.92 15.07 11.54
CA SER A 58 7.50 16.33 12.15
C SER A 58 8.51 17.44 11.84
N GLU A 59 8.11 18.70 12.00
CA GLU A 59 9.00 19.84 11.77
C GLU A 59 10.27 19.76 12.64
N ARG A 60 10.10 19.38 13.91
CA ARG A 60 11.21 19.19 14.85
C ARG A 60 12.16 18.10 14.39
N ASN A 61 11.63 16.92 14.03
CA ASN A 61 12.43 15.76 13.66
C ASN A 61 13.13 15.93 12.30
N CYS A 62 12.53 16.70 11.38
CA CYS A 62 13.15 17.05 10.11
C CYS A 62 14.31 18.05 10.27
N LYS A 63 14.27 18.90 11.31
CA LYS A 63 15.30 19.91 11.58
C LYS A 63 16.37 19.47 12.57
N ASN A 64 16.19 18.35 13.27
CA ASN A 64 17.13 17.90 14.28
C ASN A 64 17.45 16.40 14.18
N PRO A 65 18.70 16.00 13.82
CA PRO A 65 19.82 16.82 13.34
C PRO A 65 19.69 17.19 11.85
N TYR A 66 19.70 18.49 11.52
CA TYR A 66 19.35 19.02 10.18
C TYR A 66 20.16 18.39 9.04
N LEU A 67 21.49 18.36 9.14
CA LEU A 67 22.36 17.89 8.05
C LEU A 67 22.09 16.42 7.70
N LYS A 68 22.03 15.55 8.70
CA LYS A 68 21.72 14.13 8.53
C LYS A 68 20.33 13.95 7.93
N ARG A 69 19.33 14.68 8.43
CA ARG A 69 17.94 14.57 7.95
C ARG A 69 17.78 15.09 6.54
N SER A 70 18.45 16.18 6.18
CA SER A 70 18.48 16.72 4.81
C SER A 70 19.05 15.69 3.83
N LEU A 71 20.18 15.07 4.18
CA LEU A 71 20.78 14.00 3.38
C LEU A 71 19.84 12.80 3.23
N GLN A 72 19.26 12.30 4.33
CA GLN A 72 18.31 11.19 4.30
C GLN A 72 17.05 11.50 3.49
N GLN A 73 16.55 12.75 3.57
CA GLN A 73 15.42 13.22 2.76
C GLN A 73 15.73 13.14 1.27
N SER A 74 16.88 13.67 0.88
CA SER A 74 17.31 13.70 -0.52
C SER A 74 17.60 12.30 -1.06
N MET A 75 18.26 11.44 -0.27
CA MET A 75 18.68 10.11 -0.71
C MET A 75 17.53 9.12 -0.87
N TYR A 76 16.60 9.06 0.09
CA TYR A 76 15.60 7.99 0.09
C TYR A 76 14.24 8.38 0.64
N GLN A 77 14.15 9.23 1.67
CA GLN A 77 12.87 9.45 2.36
C GLN A 77 11.82 10.07 1.44
N LYS A 78 12.19 11.13 0.70
CA LYS A 78 11.25 11.83 -0.19
C LYS A 78 10.77 10.92 -1.31
N ALA A 79 11.67 10.15 -1.92
CA ALA A 79 11.34 9.24 -3.01
C ALA A 79 10.45 8.08 -2.53
N MET A 80 10.71 7.55 -1.34
CA MET A 80 9.88 6.52 -0.70
C MET A 80 8.46 7.05 -0.44
N TYR A 81 8.33 8.24 0.13
CA TYR A 81 7.02 8.82 0.44
C TYR A 81 6.24 9.18 -0.83
N ALA A 82 6.92 9.72 -1.83
CA ALA A 82 6.29 10.12 -3.09
C ALA A 82 5.77 8.95 -3.91
N LYS A 83 6.36 7.75 -3.76
CA LYS A 83 5.96 6.55 -4.49
C LYS A 83 5.04 5.63 -3.69
N ALA A 84 4.75 5.96 -2.43
CA ALA A 84 3.85 5.19 -1.60
C ALA A 84 2.43 5.20 -2.19
N ASN A 85 1.71 4.09 -2.10
CA ASN A 85 0.31 4.02 -2.51
C ASN A 85 -0.55 4.83 -1.54
N LEU A 86 -0.17 4.82 -0.26
CA LEU A 86 -0.82 5.59 0.78
C LEU A 86 0.19 5.98 1.87
N ILE A 87 -0.02 7.17 2.45
CA ILE A 87 0.61 7.55 3.72
C ILE A 87 -0.48 7.59 4.80
N VAL A 88 -0.25 6.93 5.92
CA VAL A 88 -1.13 6.96 7.08
C VAL A 88 -0.56 7.90 8.13
N ALA A 89 -1.30 8.97 8.42
CA ALA A 89 -1.02 9.87 9.53
C ALA A 89 -1.79 9.42 10.77
N THR A 90 -1.17 9.50 11.93
CA THR A 90 -1.77 9.09 13.22
C THR A 90 -2.40 10.22 14.00
N THR A 91 -2.06 11.46 13.65
CA THR A 91 -2.62 12.66 14.26
C THR A 91 -3.03 13.67 13.19
N PRO A 92 -4.04 14.53 13.46
CA PRO A 92 -4.41 15.61 12.53
C PRO A 92 -3.23 16.56 12.24
N MET A 93 -2.38 16.81 13.24
CA MET A 93 -1.20 17.65 13.08
C MET A 93 -0.18 17.02 12.12
N GLU A 94 0.06 15.71 12.24
CA GLU A 94 0.91 14.96 11.31
C GLU A 94 0.34 15.00 9.89
N LYS A 95 -0.97 14.77 9.72
CA LYS A 95 -1.65 14.84 8.43
C LYS A 95 -1.44 16.20 7.76
N ASN A 96 -1.74 17.28 8.47
CA ASN A 96 -1.57 18.65 7.98
C ASN A 96 -0.12 18.94 7.58
N TYR A 97 0.85 18.38 8.30
CA TYR A 97 2.27 18.57 7.98
C TYR A 97 2.67 17.80 6.71
N LEU A 98 2.22 16.56 6.56
CA LEU A 98 2.48 15.73 5.38
C LEU A 98 1.84 16.32 4.12
N GLU A 99 0.62 16.85 4.24
CA GLU A 99 -0.08 17.57 3.16
C GLU A 99 0.70 18.81 2.74
N LYS A 100 1.15 19.63 3.69
CA LYS A 100 2.00 20.81 3.41
C LYS A 100 3.34 20.44 2.76
N LYS A 101 3.91 19.28 3.08
CA LYS A 101 5.14 18.79 2.43
C LYS A 101 4.93 18.43 0.97
N GLY A 102 3.71 18.02 0.59
CA GLY A 102 3.34 17.72 -0.78
C GLY A 102 4.13 16.57 -1.40
N TRP A 103 4.68 15.66 -0.58
CA TRP A 103 5.43 14.51 -1.10
C TRP A 103 4.49 13.49 -1.74
N ASN A 104 3.29 13.31 -1.18
CA ASN A 104 2.25 12.44 -1.71
C ASN A 104 0.89 13.13 -1.56
N LYS A 105 -0.04 12.83 -2.47
CA LYS A 105 -1.42 13.33 -2.44
C LYS A 105 -2.36 12.42 -1.65
N ARG A 106 -2.04 11.13 -1.52
CA ARG A 106 -2.87 10.14 -0.81
C ARG A 106 -2.42 10.02 0.64
N ILE A 107 -3.15 10.69 1.53
CA ILE A 107 -2.88 10.73 2.96
C ILE A 107 -4.16 10.42 3.74
N ALA A 108 -4.19 9.29 4.43
CA ALA A 108 -5.28 8.90 5.33
C ALA A 108 -4.97 9.32 6.78
N LEU A 109 -6.01 9.55 7.57
CA LEU A 109 -5.90 9.79 9.01
C LEU A 109 -6.44 8.58 9.75
N ILE A 110 -5.56 7.79 10.38
CA ILE A 110 -5.95 6.71 11.27
C ILE A 110 -5.48 7.04 12.67
N ARG A 111 -6.41 7.44 13.53
CA ARG A 111 -6.06 7.88 14.88
C ARG A 111 -5.48 6.73 15.69
N TYR A 112 -4.38 7.00 16.39
CA TYR A 112 -3.79 6.02 17.29
C TYR A 112 -4.50 6.02 18.65
N ALA A 113 -5.04 4.87 19.04
CA ALA A 113 -5.71 4.67 20.34
C ALA A 113 -4.78 4.98 21.53
N GLY A 114 -3.46 4.77 21.41
CA GLY A 114 -2.52 5.07 22.48
C GLY A 114 -2.17 6.55 22.66
N TYR A 115 -2.50 7.44 21.71
CA TYR A 115 -2.28 8.89 21.83
C TYR A 115 -3.56 9.70 21.97
N SER A 116 -4.72 9.10 21.70
CA SER A 116 -5.98 9.83 21.62
C SER A 116 -7.06 9.11 22.41
N HIS A 117 -7.65 9.82 23.38
CA HIS A 117 -8.90 9.39 24.03
C HIS A 117 -10.12 9.44 23.08
N LEU A 118 -9.94 9.91 21.83
CA LEU A 118 -11.00 10.07 20.84
C LEU A 118 -11.20 8.81 19.98
N THR A 119 -10.42 7.76 20.20
CA THR A 119 -10.57 6.49 19.50
C THR A 119 -10.22 5.34 20.43
N ASN A 120 -10.74 4.15 20.13
CA ASN A 120 -10.38 2.91 20.80
C ASN A 120 -9.66 2.00 19.79
N THR A 121 -9.13 0.87 20.27
CA THR A 121 -8.40 -0.07 19.43
C THR A 121 -9.29 -0.61 18.30
N GLU A 122 -10.55 -0.93 18.57
CA GLU A 122 -11.49 -1.47 17.57
C GLU A 122 -11.72 -0.51 16.40
N ALA A 123 -12.04 0.76 16.69
CA ALA A 123 -12.25 1.77 15.66
C ALA A 123 -10.96 2.06 14.87
N MET A 124 -9.80 2.07 15.53
CA MET A 124 -8.51 2.19 14.83
C MET A 124 -8.29 1.05 13.84
N MET A 125 -8.65 -0.17 14.23
CA MET A 125 -8.50 -1.36 13.39
C MET A 125 -9.50 -1.39 12.24
N GLN A 126 -10.75 -1.03 12.47
CA GLN A 126 -11.74 -0.91 11.39
C GLN A 126 -11.27 0.09 10.33
N ASN A 127 -10.77 1.25 10.76
CA ASN A 127 -10.20 2.23 9.82
C ASN A 127 -9.00 1.67 9.05
N TRP A 128 -8.16 0.85 9.68
CA TRP A 128 -7.05 0.17 9.00
C TRP A 128 -7.54 -0.81 7.94
N GLN A 129 -8.52 -1.67 8.29
CA GLN A 129 -9.09 -2.61 7.35
C GLN A 129 -9.71 -1.91 6.14
N GLU A 130 -10.56 -0.90 6.35
CA GLU A 130 -11.18 -0.13 5.28
C GLU A 130 -10.12 0.55 4.39
N THR A 131 -9.06 1.09 5.00
CA THR A 131 -7.97 1.76 4.30
C THR A 131 -7.11 0.80 3.47
N ASP A 132 -6.84 -0.39 4.00
CA ASP A 132 -6.06 -1.42 3.33
C ASP A 132 -6.84 -2.00 2.13
N GLU A 133 -8.13 -2.30 2.32
CA GLU A 133 -9.03 -2.75 1.25
C GLU A 133 -9.14 -1.71 0.14
N GLU A 134 -9.33 -0.43 0.47
CA GLU A 134 -9.38 0.66 -0.52
C GLU A 134 -8.04 0.79 -1.26
N THR A 135 -6.92 0.72 -0.53
CA THR A 135 -5.58 0.84 -1.13
C THR A 135 -5.30 -0.27 -2.12
N LEU A 136 -5.67 -1.51 -1.78
CA LEU A 136 -5.52 -2.66 -2.66
C LEU A 136 -6.45 -2.54 -3.87
N ALA A 137 -7.73 -2.21 -3.65
CA ALA A 137 -8.70 -2.08 -4.74
C ALA A 137 -8.26 -1.04 -5.78
N VAL A 138 -7.80 0.13 -5.34
CA VAL A 138 -7.33 1.17 -6.27
C VAL A 138 -6.04 0.75 -6.99
N PHE A 139 -5.15 0.03 -6.31
CA PHE A 139 -3.94 -0.48 -6.94
C PHE A 139 -4.27 -1.50 -8.05
N GLU A 140 -5.16 -2.45 -7.76
CA GLU A 140 -5.60 -3.46 -8.70
C GLU A 140 -6.36 -2.85 -9.88
N GLN A 141 -7.18 -1.82 -9.64
CA GLN A 141 -7.84 -1.08 -10.71
C GLN A 141 -6.82 -0.43 -11.65
N GLN A 142 -5.82 0.28 -11.11
CA GLN A 142 -4.78 0.92 -11.93
C GLN A 142 -3.99 -0.09 -12.74
N LYS A 143 -3.76 -1.28 -12.17
CA LYS A 143 -3.09 -2.38 -12.83
C LYS A 143 -3.92 -2.96 -13.96
N ALA A 144 -5.21 -3.19 -13.73
CA ALA A 144 -6.15 -3.64 -14.76
C ALA A 144 -6.25 -2.61 -15.91
N GLU A 145 -6.31 -1.31 -15.60
CA GLU A 145 -6.30 -0.23 -16.59
C GLU A 145 -5.01 -0.23 -17.42
N ALA A 146 -3.85 -0.45 -16.78
CA ALA A 146 -2.56 -0.54 -17.48
C ALA A 146 -2.45 -1.78 -18.37
N ILE A 147 -3.10 -2.89 -18.01
CA ILE A 147 -3.19 -4.09 -18.85
C ILE A 147 -4.15 -3.88 -20.02
N ALA A 148 -5.32 -3.27 -19.77
CA ALA A 148 -6.30 -2.94 -20.81
C ALA A 148 -5.75 -1.96 -21.85
N ALA A 149 -4.83 -1.07 -21.44
CA ALA A 149 -4.12 -0.19 -22.36
C ALA A 149 -3.14 -0.94 -23.30
N GLN A 150 -2.67 -2.13 -22.92
CA GLN A 150 -1.71 -2.93 -23.70
C GLN A 150 -2.38 -3.82 -24.74
N THR A 151 -3.60 -4.30 -24.47
CA THR A 151 -4.31 -5.21 -25.37
C THR A 151 -5.82 -4.95 -25.35
N LYS A 152 -6.44 -5.01 -26.53
CA LYS A 152 -7.90 -4.94 -26.68
C LYS A 152 -8.58 -6.30 -26.57
N GLN A 153 -7.81 -7.39 -26.55
CA GLN A 153 -8.35 -8.75 -26.47
C GLN A 153 -8.63 -9.11 -25.01
N ALA A 154 -9.92 -9.31 -24.68
CA ALA A 154 -10.37 -9.55 -23.31
C ALA A 154 -9.73 -10.79 -22.68
N ILE A 155 -9.63 -11.90 -23.42
CA ILE A 155 -8.96 -13.13 -22.94
C ILE A 155 -7.48 -12.87 -22.62
N ILE A 156 -6.76 -12.16 -23.49
CA ILE A 156 -5.34 -11.82 -23.23
C ILE A 156 -5.21 -10.90 -22.02
N ALA A 157 -6.07 -9.88 -21.89
CA ALA A 157 -6.07 -9.00 -20.72
C ALA A 157 -6.28 -9.79 -19.42
N GLN A 158 -7.23 -10.72 -19.42
CA GLN A 158 -7.52 -11.56 -18.26
C GLN A 158 -6.36 -12.50 -17.90
N ILE A 159 -5.73 -13.14 -18.90
CA ILE A 159 -4.53 -13.96 -18.69
C ILE A 159 -3.38 -13.12 -18.14
N MET A 160 -3.18 -11.91 -18.65
CA MET A 160 -2.16 -10.99 -18.14
C MET A 160 -2.44 -10.61 -16.68
N GLN A 161 -3.70 -10.40 -16.33
CA GLN A 161 -4.12 -10.08 -14.96
C GLN A 161 -3.85 -11.25 -14.00
N ILE A 162 -4.18 -12.48 -14.39
CA ILE A 162 -3.83 -13.70 -13.63
C ILE A 162 -2.31 -13.85 -13.48
N LYS A 163 -1.56 -13.74 -14.59
CA LYS A 163 -0.09 -13.84 -14.58
C LYS A 163 0.55 -12.83 -13.65
N SER A 164 -0.02 -11.64 -13.55
CA SER A 164 0.48 -10.58 -12.69
C SER A 164 0.32 -10.86 -11.19
N ARG A 165 -0.54 -11.82 -10.81
CA ARG A 165 -0.79 -12.27 -9.44
C ARG A 165 -0.09 -13.57 -9.08
N MET A 166 0.34 -14.36 -10.07
CA MET A 166 1.05 -15.63 -9.83
C MET A 166 2.23 -15.53 -8.85
N PRO A 167 3.09 -14.48 -8.88
CA PRO A 167 4.19 -14.37 -7.93
C PRO A 167 3.72 -14.25 -6.47
N HIS A 168 2.51 -13.74 -6.23
CA HIS A 168 1.98 -13.45 -4.90
C HIS A 168 1.15 -14.60 -4.30
N GLN A 169 0.95 -15.69 -5.06
CA GLN A 169 0.22 -16.89 -4.63
C GLN A 169 -1.22 -16.64 -4.13
N ASN A 170 -1.82 -15.51 -4.51
CA ASN A 170 -3.11 -15.02 -4.01
C ASN A 170 -4.10 -14.71 -5.15
N ILE A 171 -4.10 -15.54 -6.20
CA ILE A 171 -4.94 -15.30 -7.39
C ILE A 171 -6.41 -15.34 -6.97
N PRO A 172 -7.19 -14.24 -7.13
CA PRO A 172 -8.60 -14.24 -6.80
C PRO A 172 -9.37 -15.25 -7.65
N GLN A 173 -10.26 -16.05 -7.04
CA GLN A 173 -11.09 -17.02 -7.76
C GLN A 173 -11.88 -16.36 -8.90
N LYS A 174 -12.39 -15.15 -8.64
CA LYS A 174 -13.08 -14.33 -9.63
C LYS A 174 -12.29 -14.18 -10.94
N TYR A 175 -10.95 -14.10 -10.89
CA TYR A 175 -10.17 -13.97 -12.12
C TYR A 175 -10.22 -15.22 -13.00
N LEU A 176 -10.32 -16.39 -12.38
CA LEU A 176 -10.48 -17.66 -13.08
C LEU A 176 -11.91 -17.81 -13.62
N ASP A 177 -12.91 -17.39 -12.84
CA ASP A 177 -14.32 -17.41 -13.26
C ASP A 177 -14.58 -16.45 -14.43
N ASP A 178 -13.98 -15.26 -14.40
CA ASP A 178 -14.04 -14.28 -15.48
C ASP A 178 -13.36 -14.83 -16.75
N LEU A 179 -12.20 -15.51 -16.62
CA LEU A 179 -11.53 -16.15 -17.75
C LEU A 179 -12.36 -17.29 -18.33
N HIS A 180 -12.94 -18.13 -17.47
CA HIS A 180 -13.84 -19.20 -17.87
C HIS A 180 -15.00 -18.61 -18.68
N THR A 181 -15.69 -17.60 -18.16
CA THR A 181 -16.80 -16.93 -18.85
C THR A 181 -16.39 -16.39 -20.22
N LEU A 182 -15.21 -15.77 -20.34
CA LEU A 182 -14.70 -15.25 -21.61
C LEU A 182 -14.40 -16.37 -22.63
N LEU A 183 -13.84 -17.50 -22.19
CA LEU A 183 -13.54 -18.62 -23.08
C LEU A 183 -14.81 -19.27 -23.63
N TYR A 184 -15.85 -19.43 -22.80
CA TYR A 184 -17.13 -20.01 -23.23
C TYR A 184 -18.03 -19.04 -24.01
N ALA A 185 -17.72 -17.74 -24.02
CA ALA A 185 -18.46 -16.75 -24.79
C ALA A 185 -18.09 -16.78 -26.29
N ASP A 186 -16.88 -17.24 -26.64
CA ASP A 186 -16.41 -17.36 -28.03
C ASP A 186 -16.83 -18.70 -28.69
N ASP A 187 -17.34 -19.67 -27.93
CA ASP A 187 -17.73 -21.01 -28.42
C ASP A 187 -19.20 -21.12 -28.90
N TYR A 188 -19.95 -20.00 -29.00
CA TYR A 188 -21.35 -19.98 -29.46
C TYR A 188 -21.51 -19.40 -30.88
N ASP A 189 -20.89 -20.05 -31.86
CA ASP A 189 -21.27 -19.93 -33.28
C ASP A 189 -21.41 -21.36 -33.84
N GLU A 190 -22.35 -22.15 -33.28
CA GLU A 190 -22.66 -23.51 -33.75
C GLU A 190 -23.49 -23.53 -35.05
N ASP A 191 -23.87 -22.37 -35.61
CA ASP A 191 -24.77 -22.27 -36.78
C ASP A 191 -24.22 -21.36 -37.91
N ALA A 192 -22.96 -21.53 -38.33
CA ALA A 192 -22.40 -20.92 -39.54
C ALA A 192 -22.01 -21.94 -40.62
#